data_AF-A0AAD6PZI3-F1
#
_entry.id   AF-A0AAD6PZI3-F1
#
_cell.length_a   1.000
_cell.length_b   1.000
_cell.length_c   1.000
_cell.angle_alpha   90.00
_cell.angle_beta   90.00
_cell.angle_gamma   90.00
#
_symmetry.space_group_name_H-M   'P 1'
#
loop_
_entity.id
_entity.type
_entity.pdbx_description
1 polymer ?
#
loop_
_entity_poly.entity_id
_entity_poly.type
_entity_poly.pdbx_seq_one_letter_code
_entity_poly.pdbx_strand_id
1 'polypeptide(L)'
;MPWGFDVAKKFGLVGAAFFTQSCFVDSIHYHVHRGLIKLPVTETQILVLGLPPLEPQDLPSFIYHTGTYPDFFDMLLDQFSNIDRADWVFCNSFYMLKREVWYTPHVHFFVLCKSN
;
A
#
# COMPACT_ATOMS: atom_id res chain seq x y z
N MET A 1 -3.90 9.16 -5.25
CA MET A 1 -4.24 9.96 -6.45
C MET A 1 -3.49 9.41 -7.68
N PRO A 2 -3.87 8.22 -8.16
CA PRO A 2 -3.16 7.57 -9.27
C PRO A 2 -3.25 8.36 -10.58
N TRP A 3 -4.33 9.14 -10.81
CA TRP A 3 -4.52 9.92 -12.04
C TRP A 3 -3.38 10.90 -12.35
N GLY A 4 -2.71 11.47 -11.33
CA GLY A 4 -1.61 12.42 -11.52
C GLY A 4 -0.42 11.78 -12.23
N PHE A 5 -0.23 10.48 -12.01
CA PHE A 5 0.79 9.69 -12.69
C PHE A 5 0.51 9.56 -14.20
N ASP A 6 -0.73 9.30 -14.59
CA ASP A 6 -1.11 9.22 -16.01
C ASP A 6 -0.95 10.57 -16.73
N VAL A 7 -1.20 11.67 -16.03
CA VAL A 7 -0.91 13.01 -16.56
C VAL A 7 0.59 13.17 -16.78
N ALA A 8 1.44 12.85 -15.79
CA ALA A 8 2.90 12.96 -15.94
C ALA A 8 3.42 12.14 -17.14
N LYS A 9 2.95 10.90 -17.31
CA LYS A 9 3.36 10.04 -18.42
C LYS A 9 2.95 10.58 -19.80
N LYS A 10 1.80 11.26 -19.92
CA LYS A 10 1.41 11.92 -21.19
C LYS A 10 2.40 12.99 -21.64
N PHE A 11 3.13 13.60 -20.72
CA PHE A 11 4.16 14.61 -20.99
C PHE A 11 5.59 14.04 -21.00
N GLY A 12 5.76 12.71 -20.93
CA GLY A 12 7.08 12.08 -20.88
C GLY A 12 7.86 12.38 -19.60
N LEU A 13 7.18 12.76 -18.51
CA LEU A 13 7.79 13.06 -17.23
C LEU A 13 7.97 11.79 -16.39
N VAL A 14 8.99 11.81 -15.53
CA VAL A 14 9.16 10.79 -14.49
C VAL A 14 8.05 10.94 -13.45
N GLY A 15 7.43 9.82 -13.09
CA GLY A 15 6.34 9.77 -12.12
C GLY A 15 6.71 8.88 -10.94
N ALA A 16 6.51 9.39 -9.73
CA ALA A 16 6.73 8.64 -8.50
C ALA A 16 5.45 8.58 -7.66
N ALA A 17 5.17 7.40 -7.09
CA ALA A 17 4.14 7.26 -6.07
C ALA A 17 4.74 7.65 -4.71
N PHE A 18 3.97 8.38 -3.91
CA PHE A 18 4.38 8.79 -2.56
C PHE A 18 3.32 8.37 -1.55
N PHE A 19 3.68 7.42 -0.68
CA PHE A 19 2.82 6.93 0.38
C PHE A 19 3.12 7.66 1.69
N THR A 20 2.12 8.34 2.22
CA THR A 20 2.19 9.12 3.46
C THR A 20 2.00 8.27 4.72
N GLN A 21 1.36 7.10 4.55
CA GLN A 21 1.13 6.12 5.61
C GLN A 21 2.39 5.26 5.87
N SER A 22 2.37 4.50 6.96
CA SER A 22 3.44 3.55 7.22
C SER A 22 3.37 2.39 6.24
N CYS A 23 4.52 1.80 5.90
CA CYS A 23 4.56 0.70 4.93
C CYS A 23 3.88 -0.57 5.38
N PHE A 24 3.72 -0.72 6.70
CA PHE A 24 2.90 -1.78 7.26
C PHE A 24 1.44 -1.62 6.80
N VAL A 25 0.90 -0.41 6.93
CA VAL A 25 -0.47 -0.08 6.52
C VAL A 25 -0.63 -0.17 5.00
N ASP A 26 0.32 0.38 4.22
CA ASP A 26 0.27 0.27 2.76
C ASP A 26 0.35 -1.18 2.28
N SER A 27 1.13 -2.04 2.96
CA SER A 27 1.23 -3.46 2.62
C SER A 27 -0.12 -4.16 2.79
N ILE A 28 -0.81 -3.91 3.90
CA ILE A 28 -2.14 -4.47 4.13
C ILE A 28 -3.12 -4.02 3.04
N HIS A 29 -3.17 -2.72 2.73
CA HIS A 29 -4.05 -2.22 1.67
C HIS A 29 -3.71 -2.81 0.29
N TYR A 30 -2.42 -2.98 -0.02
CA TYR A 30 -2.00 -3.63 -1.25
C TYR A 30 -2.45 -5.10 -1.32
N HIS A 31 -2.35 -5.84 -0.22
CA HIS A 31 -2.82 -7.24 -0.17
C HIS A 31 -4.34 -7.34 -0.30
N VAL A 32 -5.10 -6.38 0.25
CA VAL A 32 -6.56 -6.26 -0.01
C VAL A 32 -6.83 -5.94 -1.48
N HIS A 33 -6.14 -4.96 -2.06
CA HIS A 33 -6.28 -4.57 -3.48
C HIS A 33 -5.99 -5.76 -4.42
N ARG A 34 -5.01 -6.60 -4.09
CA ARG A 34 -4.67 -7.82 -4.85
C ARG A 34 -5.62 -9.00 -4.58
N GLY A 35 -6.59 -8.85 -3.68
CA GLY A 35 -7.53 -9.89 -3.28
C GLY A 35 -6.92 -11.03 -2.45
N LEU A 36 -5.73 -10.80 -1.88
CA LEU A 36 -5.02 -11.78 -1.03
C LEU A 36 -5.58 -11.79 0.40
N ILE A 37 -6.01 -10.63 0.90
CA ILE A 37 -6.87 -10.52 2.08
C ILE A 37 -8.30 -10.32 1.57
N LYS A 38 -9.19 -11.24 1.89
CA LYS A 38 -10.59 -11.18 1.46
C LYS A 38 -11.42 -10.39 2.46
N LEU A 39 -12.40 -9.65 1.95
CA LEU A 39 -13.35 -8.89 2.74
C LEU A 39 -14.76 -9.49 2.61
N PRO A 40 -15.57 -9.48 3.70
CA PRO A 40 -15.18 -9.13 5.06
C PRO A 40 -14.16 -10.15 5.61
N VAL A 41 -13.29 -9.71 6.52
CA VAL A 41 -12.28 -10.59 7.13
C VAL A 41 -13.00 -11.61 8.01
N THR A 42 -12.80 -12.89 7.73
CA THR A 42 -13.45 -13.99 8.49
C THR A 42 -12.43 -14.86 9.23
N GLU A 43 -11.16 -14.72 8.88
CA GLU A 43 -10.04 -15.42 9.45
C GLU A 43 -9.70 -14.85 10.82
N THR A 44 -9.38 -15.72 11.79
CA THR A 44 -8.92 -15.31 13.12
C THR A 44 -7.46 -14.86 13.11
N GLN A 45 -6.71 -15.22 12.07
CA GLN A 45 -5.32 -14.87 11.89
C GLN A 45 -5.04 -14.61 10.41
N ILE A 46 -4.43 -13.47 10.11
CA ILE A 46 -4.03 -13.05 8.77
C ILE A 46 -2.51 -13.19 8.65
N LEU A 47 -2.07 -13.98 7.67
CA LEU A 47 -0.66 -14.17 7.36
C LEU A 47 -0.33 -13.47 6.05
N VAL A 48 0.52 -12.46 6.12
CA VAL A 48 1.00 -11.67 4.98
C VAL A 48 2.51 -11.82 4.90
N LEU A 49 3.03 -12.06 3.69
CA LEU A 49 4.46 -12.21 3.49
C LEU A 49 5.19 -10.94 3.95
N GLY A 50 6.20 -11.11 4.81
CA GLY A 50 7.00 -10.02 5.36
C GLY A 50 6.35 -9.25 6.52
N LEU A 51 5.14 -9.62 6.95
CA LEU A 51 4.51 -9.09 8.17
C LEU A 51 4.44 -10.17 9.26
N PRO A 52 4.47 -9.79 10.55
CA PRO A 52 4.13 -10.73 11.61
C PRO A 52 2.66 -11.20 11.46
N PRO A 53 2.28 -12.34 12.05
CA PRO A 53 0.89 -12.76 12.09
C PRO A 53 0.00 -11.67 12.70
N LEU A 54 -1.11 -11.36 12.04
CA LEU A 54 -2.03 -10.30 12.44
C LEU A 54 -3.36 -10.87 12.88
N GLU A 55 -4.01 -10.23 13.83
CA GLU A 55 -5.40 -10.45 14.17
C GLU A 55 -6.29 -9.44 13.39
N PRO A 56 -7.59 -9.72 13.20
CA PRO A 56 -8.49 -8.80 12.50
C PRO A 56 -8.49 -7.37 13.07
N GLN A 57 -8.30 -7.25 14.39
CA GLN A 57 -8.24 -5.98 15.11
C GLN A 57 -6.95 -5.17 14.88
N ASP A 58 -5.89 -5.80 14.36
CA ASP A 58 -4.64 -5.13 13.97
C ASP A 58 -4.75 -4.47 12.58
N LEU A 59 -5.82 -4.76 11.83
CA LEU A 59 -6.05 -4.21 10.50
C LEU A 59 -6.54 -2.76 10.58
N PRO A 60 -6.26 -1.94 9.55
CA PRO A 60 -6.88 -0.62 9.41
C PRO A 60 -8.40 -0.70 9.56
N SER A 61 -8.98 0.29 10.26
CA SER A 61 -10.42 0.30 10.60
C SER A 61 -11.34 0.18 9.38
N PHE A 62 -10.94 0.71 8.22
CA PHE A 62 -11.71 0.61 6.96
C PHE A 62 -11.77 -0.82 6.40
N ILE A 63 -10.80 -1.67 6.76
CA ILE A 63 -10.72 -3.08 6.36
C ILE A 63 -11.50 -3.92 7.37
N TYR A 64 -11.27 -3.70 8.67
CA TYR A 64 -11.96 -4.43 9.74
C TYR A 64 -13.47 -4.10 9.83
N HIS A 65 -13.84 -2.83 9.69
CA HIS A 65 -15.23 -2.36 9.62
C HIS A 65 -15.60 -1.99 8.18
N THR A 66 -15.60 -3.00 7.31
CA THR A 66 -15.91 -2.85 5.88
C THR A 66 -17.26 -2.16 5.68
N GLY A 67 -17.33 -1.19 4.76
CA GLY A 67 -18.58 -0.51 4.39
C GLY A 67 -18.89 0.78 5.17
N THR A 68 -18.09 1.15 6.17
CA THR A 68 -18.30 2.39 6.94
C THR A 68 -18.01 3.66 6.12
N TYR A 69 -17.01 3.61 5.23
CA TYR A 69 -16.60 4.72 4.37
C TYR A 69 -16.25 4.22 2.96
N PRO A 70 -17.24 3.85 2.13
CA PRO A 70 -17.00 3.19 0.85
C PRO A 70 -16.16 4.02 -0.11
N ASP A 71 -16.46 5.32 -0.26
CA ASP A 71 -15.70 6.19 -1.18
C ASP A 71 -14.22 6.35 -0.76
N PHE A 72 -13.97 6.44 0.55
CA PHE A 72 -12.61 6.57 1.08
C PHE A 72 -11.85 5.25 0.97
N PHE A 73 -12.54 4.12 1.16
CA PHE A 73 -11.99 2.79 0.98
C PHE A 73 -11.57 2.55 -0.47
N ASP A 74 -12.43 2.87 -1.43
CA ASP A 74 -12.13 2.75 -2.86
C ASP A 74 -10.94 3.64 -3.25
N MET A 75 -10.90 4.88 -2.75
CA MET A 75 -9.77 5.79 -2.96
C MET A 75 -8.44 5.21 -2.40
N LEU A 76 -8.47 4.59 -1.23
CA LEU A 76 -7.30 3.97 -0.59
C LEU A 76 -6.82 2.72 -1.33
N LEU A 77 -7.70 1.97 -1.98
CA LEU A 77 -7.29 0.83 -2.80
C LEU A 77 -6.81 1.28 -4.19
N ASP A 78 -7.46 2.28 -4.77
CA ASP A 78 -7.11 2.80 -6.10
C ASP A 78 -5.70 3.41 -6.14
N GLN A 79 -5.10 3.80 -5.01
CA GLN A 79 -3.71 4.25 -4.99
C GLN A 79 -2.69 3.21 -5.53
N PHE A 80 -3.08 1.92 -5.59
CA PHE A 80 -2.25 0.84 -6.12
C PHE A 80 -2.56 0.47 -7.58
N SER A 81 -3.57 1.07 -8.22
CA SER A 81 -4.06 0.65 -9.55
C SER A 81 -3.03 0.80 -10.67
N ASN A 82 -2.08 1.73 -10.52
CA ASN A 82 -0.99 1.95 -11.48
C ASN A 82 0.41 1.89 -10.86
N ILE A 83 0.54 1.30 -9.66
CA ILE A 83 1.83 1.24 -8.94
C ILE A 83 2.91 0.49 -9.73
N ASP A 84 2.54 -0.55 -10.48
CA ASP A 84 3.46 -1.35 -11.30
C ASP A 84 4.06 -0.56 -12.47
N ARG A 85 3.48 0.59 -12.83
CA ARG A 85 3.97 1.49 -13.88
C ARG A 85 4.87 2.60 -13.32
N ALA A 86 4.85 2.82 -12.00
CA ALA A 86 5.59 3.90 -11.37
C ALA A 86 7.10 3.69 -11.53
N ASP A 87 7.83 4.76 -11.84
CA ASP A 87 9.29 4.66 -11.96
C ASP A 87 9.87 4.40 -10.55
N TRP A 88 9.41 5.18 -9.57
CA TRP A 88 9.81 5.09 -8.16
C TRP A 88 8.61 5.04 -7.23
N VAL A 89 8.76 4.33 -6.12
CA VAL A 89 7.81 4.33 -4.99
C VAL A 89 8.52 4.84 -3.75
N PHE A 90 8.02 5.95 -3.22
CA PHE A 90 8.45 6.50 -1.95
C PHE A 90 7.48 6.12 -0.86
N CYS A 91 8.01 5.68 0.28
CA CYS A 91 7.16 5.43 1.44
C CYS A 91 7.74 6.06 2.70
N ASN A 92 6.87 6.69 3.48
CA ASN A 92 7.19 7.30 4.76
C ASN A 92 7.28 6.23 5.87
N SER A 93 8.47 5.66 6.07
CA SER A 93 8.68 4.62 7.08
C SER A 93 10.14 4.54 7.50
N PHE A 94 10.44 3.85 8.60
CA PHE A 94 11.80 3.58 9.04
C PHE A 94 12.34 2.27 8.43
N TYR A 95 13.68 2.20 8.25
CA TYR A 95 14.38 1.12 7.53
C TYR A 95 14.27 -0.26 8.21
N MET A 96 14.08 -0.31 9.52
CA MET A 96 14.17 -1.55 10.31
C MET A 96 13.02 -2.55 10.09
N LEU A 97 11.94 -2.17 9.40
CA LEU A 97 10.72 -3.00 9.29
C LEU A 97 10.56 -3.75 7.94
N LYS A 98 11.55 -3.71 7.03
CA LYS A 98 11.20 -3.65 5.59
C LYS A 98 11.79 -4.65 4.60
N ARG A 99 12.73 -5.53 4.95
CA ARG A 99 13.48 -6.25 3.89
C ARG A 99 12.65 -7.29 3.11
N GLU A 100 11.51 -7.74 3.62
CA GLU A 100 10.75 -8.87 3.04
C GLU A 100 9.39 -8.51 2.42
N VAL A 101 8.91 -7.27 2.58
CA VAL A 101 7.50 -6.92 2.28
C VAL A 101 7.25 -6.53 0.82
N TRP A 102 8.25 -6.03 0.10
CA TRP A 102 8.07 -5.44 -1.24
C TRP A 102 9.11 -5.95 -2.23
N TYR A 103 8.73 -6.91 -3.07
CA TYR A 103 9.49 -7.28 -4.27
C TYR A 103 8.63 -7.08 -5.51
N THR A 104 8.96 -6.05 -6.29
CA THR A 104 8.39 -5.82 -7.63
C THR A 104 9.56 -5.54 -8.57
N PRO A 105 9.85 -6.43 -9.54
CA PRO A 105 11.14 -6.44 -10.26
C PRO A 105 11.43 -5.19 -11.11
N HIS A 106 10.46 -4.30 -11.29
CA HIS A 106 10.56 -3.10 -12.14
C HIS A 106 10.37 -1.78 -11.38
N VAL A 107 10.19 -1.81 -10.05
CA VAL A 107 9.91 -0.61 -9.25
C VAL A 107 11.00 -0.41 -8.20
N HIS A 108 11.61 0.78 -8.18
CA HIS A 108 12.56 1.12 -7.14
C HIS A 108 11.84 1.68 -5.91
N PHE A 109 11.98 0.99 -4.78
CA PHE A 109 11.43 1.41 -3.49
C PHE A 109 12.44 2.30 -2.75
N PHE A 110 12.04 3.53 -2.46
CA PHE A 110 12.78 4.49 -1.66
C PHE A 110 12.05 4.75 -0.35
N VAL A 111 12.80 4.71 0.74
CA VAL A 111 12.27 4.92 2.09
C VAL A 111 12.70 6.31 2.53
N LEU A 112 11.76 7.24 2.63
CA LEU A 112 12.07 8.56 3.19
C LEU A 112 12.01 8.45 4.71
N CYS A 113 13.18 8.58 5.34
CA CYS A 113 13.31 8.61 6.79
C CYS A 113 13.23 10.08 7.25
N LYS A 114 12.36 10.38 8.21
CA LYS A 114 12.35 11.70 8.86
C LYS A 114 13.58 11.75 9.78
N SER A 115 14.56 12.59 9.46
CA SER A 115 15.64 12.90 10.39
C SER A 115 15.02 13.66 11.56
N ASN A 116 15.13 13.11 12.77
CA ASN A 116 14.86 13.87 14.00
C ASN A 116 15.97 14.90 14.22
#